data_AF-A0A936QA11-F1
#
_entry.id   AF-A0A936QA11-F1
#
_cell.length_a   1.000
_cell.length_b   1.000
_cell.length_c   1.000
_cell.angle_alpha   90.00
_cell.angle_beta   90.00
_cell.angle_gamma   90.00
#
_symmetry.space_group_name_H-M   'P 1'
#
loop_
_entity.id
_entity.type
_entity.pdbx_description
1 polymer ?
#
loop_
_entity_poly.entity_id
_entity_poly.type
_entity_poly.pdbx_seq_one_letter_code
_entity_poly.pdbx_strand_id
1 'polypeptide(L)'
;MKVRIYTQAYNQYGSAASVSPVGDYLSQHLAALVPHELTVEATACFTTAGPPGKTLERLYDEFHRSLAHLPTTRFLSKRAVLYVRYHSHVCSAERALRFGPASLDVFLPVLQELAALLPVVLRRKRAAAPALKSEALAAALATAIAAVPATEEALRLFVADAKARSVAAAAALSPWERLDIDWSEYHPDARTLLNDPFFWEEADDNAPHGNDTGADLLPDFRRWRRTHRDKLVAIFLPGLLARWGFEERVLAWATKPLHEWTDDDALTVSVHDEAAIAVAFAQIKLEGRCDPEVCALALAAITRQEAPTVADHFGWSVSAERAQRLVLMRSALMQGAV
;
A
#
# COMPACT_ATOMS: atom_id res chain seq x y z
N MET A 1 10.00 -10.77 -18.17
CA MET A 1 9.02 -11.13 -17.12
C MET A 1 9.64 -10.91 -15.75
N LYS A 2 8.90 -10.32 -14.79
CA LYS A 2 9.35 -10.12 -13.40
C LYS A 2 8.70 -11.14 -12.48
N VAL A 3 9.43 -11.59 -11.46
CA VAL A 3 8.93 -12.51 -10.43
C VAL A 3 9.20 -11.91 -9.05
N ARG A 4 8.18 -11.87 -8.20
CA ARG A 4 8.28 -11.53 -6.79
C ARG A 4 7.77 -12.70 -5.98
N ILE A 5 8.39 -13.00 -4.87
CA ILE A 5 7.92 -14.05 -3.96
C ILE A 5 7.86 -13.53 -2.53
N TYR A 6 6.73 -13.79 -1.90
CA TYR A 6 6.43 -13.48 -0.51
C TYR A 6 6.20 -14.77 0.26
N THR A 7 6.31 -14.69 1.58
CA THR A 7 5.97 -15.76 2.51
C THR A 7 4.66 -15.45 3.22
N GLN A 8 3.93 -16.52 3.57
CA GLN A 8 2.75 -16.42 4.42
C GLN A 8 2.69 -17.59 5.39
N ALA A 9 2.42 -17.28 6.65
CA ALA A 9 1.95 -18.19 7.69
C ALA A 9 0.61 -17.66 8.24
N TYR A 10 0.04 -18.32 9.26
CA TYR A 10 -1.31 -17.97 9.75
C TYR A 10 -1.44 -16.53 10.29
N ASN A 11 -0.36 -15.96 10.83
CA ASN A 11 -0.32 -14.61 11.40
C ASN A 11 0.88 -13.76 10.92
N GLN A 12 1.60 -14.22 9.89
CA GLN A 12 2.75 -13.52 9.34
C GLN A 12 2.67 -13.50 7.82
N TYR A 13 3.01 -12.36 7.23
CA TYR A 13 3.07 -12.17 5.80
C TYR A 13 4.21 -11.20 5.48
N GLY A 14 4.97 -11.46 4.42
CA GLY A 14 5.97 -10.51 3.94
C GLY A 14 7.14 -11.16 3.24
N SER A 15 8.32 -10.53 3.36
CA SER A 15 9.57 -11.06 2.82
C SER A 15 10.30 -11.90 3.86
N ALA A 16 10.85 -13.05 3.45
CA ALA A 16 11.82 -13.81 4.22
C ALA A 16 13.19 -13.89 3.50
N ALA A 17 14.28 -13.95 4.27
CA ALA A 17 15.65 -13.85 3.76
C ALA A 17 16.04 -14.95 2.79
N SER A 18 15.55 -16.18 2.99
CA SER A 18 15.87 -17.32 2.11
C SER A 18 14.86 -17.53 0.98
N VAL A 19 13.65 -16.96 1.11
CA VAL A 19 12.55 -17.19 0.15
C VAL A 19 12.47 -16.06 -0.86
N SER A 20 12.38 -14.80 -0.41
CA SER A 20 12.16 -13.62 -1.27
C SER A 20 13.19 -13.48 -2.40
N PRO A 21 14.50 -13.74 -2.16
CA PRO A 21 15.49 -13.63 -3.21
C PRO A 21 15.32 -14.61 -4.36
N VAL A 22 14.53 -15.68 -4.20
CA VAL A 22 14.18 -16.59 -5.31
C VAL A 22 13.45 -15.82 -6.42
N GLY A 23 12.63 -14.83 -6.06
CA GLY A 23 11.94 -13.97 -7.02
C GLY A 23 12.90 -13.11 -7.84
N ASP A 24 13.85 -12.45 -7.17
CA ASP A 24 14.89 -11.66 -7.84
C ASP A 24 15.77 -12.52 -8.75
N TYR A 25 16.13 -13.72 -8.26
CA TYR A 25 16.91 -14.70 -9.01
C TYR A 25 16.20 -15.14 -10.28
N LEU A 26 14.95 -15.59 -10.16
CA LEU A 26 14.14 -15.95 -11.32
C LEU A 26 13.91 -14.77 -12.27
N SER A 27 13.72 -13.56 -11.75
CA SER A 27 13.56 -12.36 -12.58
C SER A 27 14.75 -12.14 -13.52
N GLN A 28 15.98 -12.40 -13.06
CA GLN A 28 17.18 -12.28 -13.88
C GLN A 28 17.21 -13.32 -15.00
N HIS A 29 16.88 -14.57 -14.69
CA HIS A 29 16.86 -15.66 -15.68
C HIS A 29 15.68 -15.58 -16.67
N LEU A 30 14.59 -14.91 -16.28
CA LEU A 30 13.36 -14.79 -17.08
C LEU A 30 13.23 -13.40 -17.73
N ALA A 31 14.26 -12.55 -17.64
CA ALA A 31 14.26 -11.19 -18.18
C ALA A 31 14.03 -11.15 -19.69
N ALA A 32 14.64 -12.09 -20.43
CA ALA A 32 14.55 -12.20 -21.88
C ALA A 32 13.20 -12.76 -22.38
N LEU A 33 12.35 -13.28 -21.49
CA LEU A 33 11.06 -13.83 -21.88
C LEU A 33 10.00 -12.73 -22.06
N VAL A 34 9.20 -12.89 -23.11
CA VAL A 34 8.04 -12.07 -23.45
C VAL A 34 6.78 -12.73 -22.92
N PRO A 35 5.81 -11.99 -22.36
CA PRO A 35 5.80 -10.53 -22.14
C PRO A 35 6.80 -10.03 -21.08
N HIS A 36 7.46 -8.90 -21.34
CA HIS A 36 8.41 -8.30 -20.39
C HIS A 36 7.67 -7.61 -19.23
N GLU A 37 6.49 -7.08 -19.51
CA GLU A 37 5.59 -6.37 -18.61
C GLU A 37 4.88 -7.28 -17.60
N LEU A 38 4.81 -8.59 -17.87
CA LEU A 38 4.18 -9.53 -16.94
C LEU A 38 4.99 -9.63 -15.65
N THR A 39 4.31 -9.36 -14.54
CA THR A 39 4.82 -9.60 -13.20
C THR A 39 4.09 -10.79 -12.57
N VAL A 40 4.83 -11.78 -12.09
CA VAL A 40 4.29 -12.89 -11.30
C VAL A 40 4.56 -12.61 -9.84
N GLU A 41 3.51 -12.46 -9.04
CA GLU A 41 3.59 -12.30 -7.59
C GLU A 41 3.19 -13.62 -6.91
N ALA A 42 4.20 -14.36 -6.48
CA ALA A 42 4.03 -15.64 -5.81
C ALA A 42 3.98 -15.45 -4.28
N THR A 43 3.12 -16.22 -3.60
CA THR A 43 3.10 -16.33 -2.14
C THR A 43 3.27 -17.79 -1.77
N ALA A 44 4.42 -18.10 -1.16
CA ALA A 44 4.71 -19.40 -0.56
C ALA A 44 4.05 -19.46 0.82
N CYS A 45 3.02 -20.30 0.95
CA CYS A 45 2.31 -20.52 2.20
C CYS A 45 2.94 -21.70 2.95
N PHE A 46 3.43 -21.47 4.17
CA PHE A 46 4.11 -22.48 4.99
C PHE A 46 3.22 -22.92 6.15
N THR A 47 3.27 -24.20 6.47
CA THR A 47 2.60 -24.75 7.67
C THR A 47 3.34 -24.32 8.92
N THR A 48 2.62 -23.83 9.93
CA THR A 48 3.18 -23.48 11.25
C THR A 48 3.32 -24.74 12.10
N ALA A 49 4.47 -24.91 12.74
CA ALA A 49 4.68 -25.99 13.68
C ALA A 49 4.23 -25.56 15.09
N GLY A 50 3.34 -26.34 15.70
CA GLY A 50 2.89 -26.13 17.07
C GLY A 50 1.53 -25.43 17.19
N PRO A 51 1.12 -25.09 18.42
CA PRO A 51 -0.20 -24.51 18.68
C PRO A 51 -0.29 -23.06 18.20
N PRO A 52 -1.51 -22.56 17.92
CA PRO A 52 -1.72 -21.14 17.65
C PRO A 52 -1.27 -20.26 18.83
N GLY A 53 -0.83 -19.05 18.51
CA GLY A 53 -0.72 -17.98 19.49
C GLY A 53 -2.08 -17.68 20.14
N LYS A 54 -2.06 -17.27 21.42
CA LYS A 54 -3.28 -16.92 22.18
C LYS A 54 -4.14 -15.94 21.37
N THR A 55 -5.46 -16.16 21.33
CA THR A 55 -6.45 -15.34 20.62
C THR A 55 -6.41 -15.43 19.09
N LEU A 56 -5.50 -16.22 18.52
CA LEU A 56 -5.33 -16.39 17.07
C LEU A 56 -5.78 -17.78 16.58
N GLU A 57 -6.47 -18.56 17.42
CA GLU A 57 -6.90 -19.93 17.14
C GLU A 57 -7.75 -19.99 15.86
N ARG A 58 -8.67 -19.04 15.71
CA ARG A 58 -9.53 -18.95 14.52
C ARG A 58 -8.70 -18.70 13.24
N LEU A 59 -7.78 -17.74 13.27
CA LEU A 59 -6.93 -17.41 12.11
C LEU A 59 -6.02 -18.59 11.75
N TYR A 60 -5.49 -19.28 12.75
CA TYR A 60 -4.72 -20.50 12.58
C TYR A 60 -5.51 -21.59 11.85
N ASP A 61 -6.72 -21.89 12.33
CA ASP A 61 -7.59 -22.91 11.73
C ASP A 61 -8.01 -22.55 10.31
N GLU A 62 -8.41 -21.30 10.07
CA GLU A 62 -8.79 -20.80 8.76
C GLU A 62 -7.62 -20.89 7.77
N PHE A 63 -6.42 -20.48 8.19
CA PHE A 63 -5.23 -20.55 7.36
C PHE A 63 -4.87 -22.00 6.99
N HIS A 64 -4.81 -22.91 7.97
CA HIS A 64 -4.43 -24.31 7.72
C HIS A 64 -5.45 -25.04 6.86
N ARG A 65 -6.76 -24.78 7.03
CA ARG A 65 -7.78 -25.29 6.10
C ARG A 65 -7.58 -24.76 4.68
N SER A 66 -7.19 -23.50 4.54
CA SER A 66 -6.99 -22.88 3.23
C SER A 66 -5.83 -23.50 2.43
N LEU A 67 -4.83 -24.10 3.09
CA LEU A 67 -3.68 -24.75 2.44
C LEU A 67 -4.10 -25.88 1.50
N ALA A 68 -5.15 -26.63 1.85
CA ALA A 68 -5.68 -27.73 1.03
C ALA A 68 -6.29 -27.27 -0.30
N HIS A 69 -6.57 -25.97 -0.45
CA HIS A 69 -7.14 -25.39 -1.67
C HIS A 69 -6.09 -24.70 -2.56
N LEU A 70 -4.81 -24.80 -2.21
CA LEU A 70 -3.70 -24.26 -3.00
C LEU A 70 -3.24 -25.28 -4.09
N PRO A 71 -2.69 -24.82 -5.22
CA PRO A 71 -2.42 -23.44 -5.56
C PRO A 71 -3.65 -22.68 -6.08
N THR A 72 -3.75 -21.40 -5.72
CA THR A 72 -4.77 -20.48 -6.27
C THR A 72 -4.11 -19.41 -7.14
N THR A 73 -4.83 -18.92 -8.16
CA THR A 73 -4.28 -17.97 -9.13
C THR A 73 -5.28 -16.89 -9.50
N ARG A 74 -4.81 -15.64 -9.60
CA ARG A 74 -5.61 -14.48 -10.02
C ARG A 74 -4.80 -13.61 -10.96
N PHE A 75 -5.35 -13.29 -12.13
CA PHE A 75 -4.70 -12.41 -13.11
C PHE A 75 -5.40 -11.06 -13.16
N LEU A 76 -4.64 -9.98 -13.00
CA LEU A 76 -5.10 -8.60 -13.16
C LEU A 76 -4.55 -8.05 -14.48
N SER A 77 -5.37 -8.11 -15.54
CA SER A 77 -4.97 -7.74 -16.90
C SER A 77 -4.50 -6.29 -17.02
N LYS A 78 -5.18 -5.35 -16.35
CA LYS A 78 -4.84 -3.92 -16.38
C LYS A 78 -3.42 -3.61 -15.89
N ARG A 79 -2.91 -4.42 -14.96
CA ARG A 79 -1.56 -4.27 -14.38
C ARG A 79 -0.56 -5.29 -14.92
N ALA A 80 -1.00 -6.21 -15.78
CA ALA A 80 -0.24 -7.39 -16.19
C ALA A 80 0.37 -8.16 -15.00
N VAL A 81 -0.40 -8.34 -13.91
CA VAL A 81 0.05 -9.06 -12.70
C VAL A 81 -0.67 -10.39 -12.54
N LEU A 82 0.10 -11.47 -12.40
CA LEU A 82 -0.38 -12.81 -12.07
C LEU A 82 -0.04 -13.14 -10.61
N TYR A 83 -1.05 -13.16 -9.76
CA TYR A 83 -0.95 -13.64 -8.39
C TYR A 83 -1.00 -15.16 -8.35
N VAL A 84 -0.07 -15.77 -7.62
CA VAL A 84 0.03 -17.22 -7.43
C VAL A 84 0.22 -17.51 -5.95
N ARG A 85 -0.72 -18.16 -5.29
CA ARG A 85 -0.51 -18.67 -3.92
C ARG A 85 -0.34 -20.17 -3.98
N TYR A 86 0.66 -20.71 -3.29
CA TYR A 86 0.92 -22.15 -3.28
C TYR A 86 1.36 -22.64 -1.90
N HIS A 87 1.05 -23.90 -1.58
CA HIS A 87 1.53 -24.54 -0.36
C HIS A 87 2.98 -24.98 -0.59
N SER A 88 3.91 -24.40 0.16
CA SER A 88 5.31 -24.82 0.17
C SER A 88 5.47 -25.98 1.15
N HIS A 89 6.13 -27.04 0.70
CA HIS A 89 6.42 -28.23 1.51
C HIS A 89 7.88 -28.31 1.94
N VAL A 90 8.68 -27.29 1.64
CA VAL A 90 10.12 -27.22 1.93
C VAL A 90 10.42 -27.36 3.43
N CYS A 91 9.70 -26.62 4.27
CA CYS A 91 9.90 -26.61 5.72
C CYS A 91 8.70 -26.01 6.45
N SER A 92 8.78 -25.91 7.78
CA SER A 92 7.79 -25.18 8.58
C SER A 92 7.98 -23.67 8.48
N ALA A 93 6.95 -22.92 8.88
CA ALA A 93 6.96 -21.47 8.89
C ALA A 93 8.10 -20.91 9.75
N GLU A 94 8.38 -21.50 10.93
CA GLU A 94 9.41 -21.03 11.87
C GLU A 94 10.81 -21.09 11.24
N ARG A 95 11.04 -22.05 10.33
CA ARG A 95 12.30 -22.16 9.59
C ARG A 95 12.31 -21.23 8.39
N ALA A 96 11.23 -21.19 7.60
CA ALA A 96 11.14 -20.39 6.39
C ALA A 96 11.20 -18.87 6.65
N LEU A 97 10.54 -18.43 7.73
CA LEU A 97 10.43 -17.03 8.13
C LEU A 97 11.49 -16.62 9.17
N ARG A 98 12.46 -17.50 9.47
CA ARG A 98 13.51 -17.21 10.45
C ARG A 98 14.30 -15.96 10.04
N PHE A 99 14.46 -15.02 10.97
CA PHE A 99 15.38 -13.90 10.81
C PHE A 99 16.83 -14.41 10.76
N GLY A 100 17.58 -13.97 9.75
CA GLY A 100 18.97 -14.38 9.58
C GLY A 100 19.45 -14.23 8.13
N PRO A 101 20.67 -14.68 7.84
CA PRO A 101 21.16 -14.75 6.46
C PRO A 101 20.31 -15.73 5.65
N ALA A 102 20.25 -15.50 4.34
CA ALA A 102 19.67 -16.44 3.40
C ALA A 102 20.40 -17.80 3.51
N SER A 103 19.63 -18.88 3.38
CA SER A 103 20.13 -20.25 3.44
C SER A 103 19.75 -21.03 2.18
N LEU A 104 20.73 -21.70 1.59
CA LEU A 104 20.59 -22.50 0.37
C LEU A 104 19.63 -23.68 0.54
N ASP A 105 19.58 -24.24 1.73
CA ASP A 105 18.72 -25.37 2.09
C ASP A 105 17.21 -25.05 2.00
N VAL A 106 16.84 -23.77 2.08
CA VAL A 106 15.48 -23.25 1.86
C VAL A 106 15.37 -22.64 0.46
N PHE A 107 16.36 -21.87 0.03
CA PHE A 107 16.33 -21.17 -1.25
C PHE A 107 16.16 -22.12 -2.45
N LEU A 108 16.98 -23.17 -2.54
CA LEU A 108 16.97 -24.07 -3.70
C LEU A 108 15.66 -24.88 -3.79
N PRO A 109 15.15 -25.51 -2.71
CA PRO A 109 13.86 -26.21 -2.79
C PRO A 109 12.70 -25.28 -3.14
N VAL A 110 12.67 -24.05 -2.62
CA VAL A 110 11.65 -23.05 -3.01
C VAL A 110 11.75 -22.69 -4.49
N LEU A 111 12.97 -22.48 -5.00
CA LEU A 111 13.22 -22.24 -6.43
C LEU A 111 12.69 -23.40 -7.28
N GLN A 112 12.93 -24.64 -6.86
CA GLN A 112 12.46 -25.84 -7.56
C GLN A 112 10.94 -25.97 -7.54
N GLU A 113 10.30 -25.75 -6.39
CA GLU A 113 8.83 -25.75 -6.28
C GLU A 113 8.20 -24.71 -7.20
N LEU A 114 8.72 -23.47 -7.18
CA LEU A 114 8.19 -22.40 -8.02
C LEU A 114 8.46 -22.65 -9.51
N ALA A 115 9.64 -23.15 -9.86
CA ALA A 115 9.96 -23.53 -11.24
C ALA A 115 9.08 -24.67 -11.77
N ALA A 116 8.69 -25.63 -10.93
CA ALA A 116 7.73 -26.67 -11.31
C ALA A 116 6.31 -26.11 -11.46
N LEU A 117 5.94 -25.14 -10.63
CA LEU A 117 4.60 -24.54 -10.60
C LEU A 117 4.33 -23.59 -11.77
N LEU A 118 5.29 -22.74 -12.12
CA LEU A 118 5.11 -21.65 -13.09
C LEU A 118 4.59 -22.14 -14.46
N PRO A 119 5.14 -23.18 -15.10
CA PRO A 119 4.63 -23.67 -16.38
C PRO A 119 3.17 -24.11 -16.30
N VAL A 120 2.77 -24.78 -15.21
CA VAL A 120 1.40 -25.27 -15.00
C VAL A 120 0.42 -24.10 -14.87
N VAL A 121 0.79 -23.10 -14.07
CA VAL A 121 -0.04 -21.92 -13.80
C VAL A 121 -0.17 -21.03 -15.03
N LEU A 122 0.92 -20.73 -15.72
CA LEU A 122 0.93 -19.88 -16.91
C LEU A 122 0.19 -20.53 -18.08
N ARG A 123 0.27 -21.86 -18.22
CA ARG A 123 -0.56 -22.61 -19.18
C ARG A 123 -2.05 -22.50 -18.88
N ARG A 124 -2.46 -22.62 -17.60
CA ARG A 124 -3.87 -22.46 -17.17
C ARG A 124 -4.36 -21.01 -17.33
N LYS A 125 -3.47 -20.04 -17.21
CA LYS A 125 -3.75 -18.61 -17.35
C LYS A 125 -3.13 -18.05 -18.63
N ARG A 126 -3.39 -18.69 -19.78
CA ARG A 126 -2.84 -18.29 -21.08
C ARG A 126 -3.06 -16.81 -21.43
N ALA A 127 -4.17 -16.22 -20.97
CA ALA A 127 -4.46 -14.80 -21.13
C ALA A 127 -3.45 -13.88 -20.43
N ALA A 128 -2.73 -14.36 -19.41
CA ALA A 128 -1.68 -13.61 -18.72
C ALA A 128 -0.38 -13.50 -19.52
N ALA A 129 -0.12 -14.49 -20.38
CA ALA A 129 1.14 -14.59 -21.12
C ALA A 129 0.90 -15.18 -22.52
N PRO A 130 0.10 -14.54 -23.39
CA PRO A 130 -0.30 -15.13 -24.67
C PRO A 130 0.88 -15.38 -25.61
N ALA A 131 1.93 -14.55 -25.50
CA ALA A 131 3.16 -14.64 -26.30
C ALA A 131 4.23 -15.57 -25.69
N LEU A 132 4.03 -16.08 -24.48
CA LEU A 132 5.02 -16.90 -23.78
C LEU A 132 5.01 -18.33 -24.33
N LYS A 133 6.13 -18.73 -24.93
CA LYS A 133 6.34 -20.10 -25.41
C LYS A 133 6.70 -21.01 -24.24
N SER A 134 6.02 -22.16 -24.15
CA SER A 134 6.18 -23.10 -23.02
C SER A 134 7.59 -23.70 -22.97
N GLU A 135 8.18 -23.96 -24.13
CA GLU A 135 9.54 -24.50 -24.27
C GLU A 135 10.60 -23.49 -23.82
N ALA A 136 10.43 -22.22 -24.19
CA ALA A 136 11.32 -21.15 -23.79
C ALA A 136 11.28 -20.92 -22.27
N LEU A 137 10.09 -20.96 -21.68
CA LEU A 137 9.93 -20.90 -20.22
C LEU A 137 10.62 -22.09 -19.54
N ALA A 138 10.35 -23.31 -20.00
CA ALA A 138 10.94 -24.51 -19.41
C ALA A 138 12.48 -24.51 -19.50
N ALA A 139 13.03 -24.10 -20.65
CA ALA A 139 14.48 -23.98 -20.84
C ALA A 139 15.08 -22.93 -19.88
N ALA A 140 14.48 -21.75 -19.77
CA ALA A 140 14.98 -20.69 -18.88
C ALA A 140 14.94 -21.11 -17.40
N LEU A 141 13.90 -21.81 -16.97
CA LEU A 141 13.79 -22.35 -15.61
C LEU A 141 14.82 -23.46 -15.34
N ALA A 142 15.06 -24.35 -16.31
CA ALA A 142 16.10 -25.36 -16.20
C ALA A 142 17.50 -24.73 -16.08
N THR A 143 17.78 -23.68 -16.87
CA THR A 143 19.02 -22.90 -16.74
C THR A 143 19.13 -22.24 -15.38
N ALA A 144 18.05 -21.66 -14.85
CA ALA A 144 18.05 -21.06 -13.51
C ALA A 144 18.36 -22.10 -12.42
N ILE A 145 17.77 -23.29 -12.48
CA ILE A 145 18.07 -24.35 -11.50
C ILE A 145 19.53 -24.80 -11.59
N ALA A 146 20.07 -24.95 -12.81
CA ALA A 146 21.44 -25.38 -13.02
C ALA A 146 22.49 -24.33 -12.61
N ALA A 147 22.12 -23.05 -12.58
CA ALA A 147 23.00 -21.93 -12.26
C ALA A 147 22.88 -21.44 -10.82
N VAL A 148 22.21 -22.21 -9.94
CA VAL A 148 22.00 -21.82 -8.53
C VAL A 148 23.35 -21.59 -7.81
N PRO A 149 23.46 -20.61 -6.89
CA PRO A 149 24.67 -20.45 -6.10
C PRO A 149 25.07 -21.75 -5.39
N ALA A 150 26.32 -22.18 -5.57
CA ALA A 150 26.80 -23.46 -5.05
C ALA A 150 27.14 -23.43 -3.54
N THR A 151 27.29 -22.23 -2.95
CA THR A 151 27.66 -22.06 -1.54
C THR A 151 26.80 -20.98 -0.87
N GLU A 152 26.67 -21.07 0.45
CA GLU A 152 25.93 -20.09 1.25
C GLU A 152 26.52 -18.68 1.11
N GLU A 153 27.84 -18.59 0.96
CA GLU A 153 28.52 -17.32 0.71
C GLU A 153 28.15 -16.72 -0.64
N ALA A 154 28.14 -17.53 -1.71
CA ALA A 154 27.72 -17.08 -3.03
C ALA A 154 26.24 -16.63 -3.03
N LEU A 155 25.37 -17.34 -2.30
CA LEU A 155 23.98 -16.91 -2.11
C LEU A 155 23.89 -15.56 -1.40
N ARG A 156 24.63 -15.37 -0.30
CA ARG A 156 24.62 -14.09 0.44
C ARG A 156 25.12 -12.93 -0.41
N LEU A 157 26.18 -13.13 -1.20
CA LEU A 157 26.68 -12.12 -2.13
C LEU A 157 25.60 -11.75 -3.18
N PHE A 158 24.94 -12.76 -3.76
CA PHE A 158 23.82 -12.54 -4.66
C PHE A 158 22.69 -11.72 -4.01
N VAL A 159 22.28 -12.08 -2.78
CA VAL A 159 21.21 -11.38 -2.06
C VAL A 159 21.60 -9.93 -1.76
N ALA A 160 22.83 -9.69 -1.33
CA ALA A 160 23.33 -8.34 -1.07
C ALA A 160 23.34 -7.47 -2.33
N ASP A 161 23.81 -8.02 -3.46
CA ASP A 161 23.84 -7.37 -4.76
C ASP A 161 22.43 -7.10 -5.32
N ALA A 162 21.50 -8.07 -5.20
CA ALA A 162 20.10 -7.88 -5.55
C ALA A 162 19.44 -6.76 -4.72
N LYS A 163 19.70 -6.72 -3.41
CA LYS A 163 19.22 -5.65 -2.53
C LYS A 163 19.82 -4.29 -2.93
N ALA A 164 21.12 -4.23 -3.19
CA ALA A 164 21.78 -3.00 -3.63
C ALA A 164 21.19 -2.46 -4.94
N ARG A 165 20.94 -3.35 -5.93
CA ARG A 165 20.23 -2.99 -7.16
C ARG A 165 18.83 -2.47 -6.89
N SER A 166 18.07 -3.11 -6.00
CA SER A 166 16.72 -2.66 -5.64
C SER A 166 16.72 -1.27 -4.98
N VAL A 167 17.68 -1.01 -4.09
CA VAL A 167 17.85 0.30 -3.45
C VAL A 167 18.24 1.36 -4.47
N ALA A 168 19.21 1.06 -5.36
CA ALA A 168 19.61 1.97 -6.42
C ALA A 168 18.46 2.27 -7.39
N ALA A 169 17.68 1.25 -7.76
CA ALA A 169 16.49 1.42 -8.60
C ALA A 169 15.44 2.29 -7.92
N ALA A 170 15.15 2.06 -6.63
CA ALA A 170 14.21 2.88 -5.87
C ALA A 170 14.67 4.34 -5.72
N ALA A 171 15.97 4.56 -5.51
CA ALA A 171 16.55 5.90 -5.42
C ALA A 171 16.45 6.66 -6.75
N ALA A 172 16.52 5.96 -7.89
CA ALA A 172 16.41 6.53 -9.22
C ALA A 172 14.97 6.89 -9.64
N LEU A 173 13.95 6.41 -8.92
CA LEU A 173 12.56 6.77 -9.19
C LEU A 173 12.33 8.26 -8.93
N SER A 174 11.61 8.91 -9.85
CA SER A 174 11.06 10.24 -9.64
C SER A 174 10.06 10.25 -8.47
N PRO A 175 9.77 11.40 -7.84
CA PRO A 175 8.77 11.49 -6.78
C PRO A 175 7.43 10.86 -7.15
N TRP A 176 6.96 11.05 -8.38
CA TRP A 176 5.71 10.45 -8.87
C TRP A 176 5.74 8.92 -8.98
N GLU A 177 6.87 8.35 -9.41
CA GLU A 177 7.00 6.91 -9.54
C GLU A 177 7.10 6.21 -8.19
N ARG A 178 7.64 6.89 -7.17
CA ARG A 178 7.72 6.36 -5.79
C ARG A 178 6.35 6.14 -5.16
N LEU A 179 5.35 6.91 -5.58
CA LEU A 179 4.00 6.85 -5.04
C LEU A 179 3.19 5.64 -5.53
N ASP A 180 3.63 4.94 -6.59
CA ASP A 180 2.97 3.75 -7.16
C ASP A 180 1.43 3.88 -7.33
N ILE A 181 0.97 5.08 -7.75
CA ILE A 181 -0.46 5.43 -7.79
C ILE A 181 -1.17 4.67 -8.92
N ASP A 182 -2.25 3.96 -8.59
CA ASP A 182 -3.22 3.48 -9.58
C ASP A 182 -4.14 4.64 -10.00
N TRP A 183 -3.72 5.37 -11.03
CA TRP A 183 -4.47 6.50 -11.58
C TRP A 183 -5.89 6.14 -12.05
N SER A 184 -6.20 4.85 -12.26
CA SER A 184 -7.56 4.44 -12.63
C SER A 184 -8.56 4.50 -11.46
N GLU A 185 -8.08 4.71 -10.23
CA GLU A 185 -8.92 4.96 -9.06
C GLU A 185 -9.33 6.43 -8.87
N TYR A 186 -8.80 7.34 -9.69
CA TYR A 186 -8.92 8.79 -9.51
C TYR A 186 -9.48 9.48 -10.75
N HIS A 187 -10.03 10.68 -10.57
CA HIS A 187 -10.55 11.47 -11.67
C HIS A 187 -9.41 11.97 -12.56
N PRO A 188 -9.54 11.97 -13.90
CA PRO A 188 -8.47 12.42 -14.81
C PRO A 188 -8.00 13.86 -14.52
N ASP A 189 -8.93 14.76 -14.16
CA ASP A 189 -8.60 16.17 -13.88
C ASP A 189 -7.88 16.37 -12.54
N ALA A 190 -7.97 15.40 -11.62
CA ALA A 190 -7.36 15.50 -10.30
C ALA A 190 -5.84 15.70 -10.39
N ARG A 191 -5.18 15.10 -11.37
CA ARG A 191 -3.73 15.24 -11.57
C ARG A 191 -3.32 16.63 -12.05
N THR A 192 -4.20 17.30 -12.79
CA THR A 192 -3.97 18.68 -13.24
C THR A 192 -4.12 19.64 -12.06
N LEU A 193 -5.12 19.41 -11.21
CA LEU A 193 -5.40 20.24 -10.04
C LEU A 193 -4.40 19.99 -8.88
N LEU A 194 -4.00 18.73 -8.69
CA LEU A 194 -3.09 18.27 -7.64
C LEU A 194 -1.78 17.82 -8.29
N ASN A 195 -1.07 18.77 -8.88
CA ASN A 195 0.11 18.55 -9.72
C ASN A 195 1.44 18.49 -8.95
N ASP A 196 1.38 18.37 -7.61
CA ASP A 196 2.53 18.14 -6.74
C ASP A 196 2.42 16.75 -6.07
N PRO A 197 3.50 15.94 -6.07
CA PRO A 197 3.54 14.64 -5.38
C PRO A 197 3.04 14.68 -3.94
N PHE A 198 3.26 15.80 -3.25
CA PHE A 198 2.78 16.07 -1.89
C PHE A 198 1.31 15.70 -1.66
N PHE A 199 0.41 16.00 -2.60
CA PHE A 199 -1.02 15.73 -2.42
C PHE A 199 -1.37 14.23 -2.41
N TRP A 200 -0.42 13.39 -2.84
CA TRP A 200 -0.60 11.98 -3.09
C TRP A 200 0.30 11.09 -2.22
N GLU A 201 1.20 11.67 -1.44
CA GLU A 201 2.08 10.97 -0.50
C GLU A 201 1.28 10.50 0.72
N GLU A 202 1.03 9.19 0.82
CA GLU A 202 0.28 8.58 1.94
C GLU A 202 1.14 8.42 3.21
N ALA A 203 2.43 8.73 3.14
CA ALA A 203 3.38 8.61 4.26
C ALA A 203 3.91 9.96 4.78
N ASP A 204 3.44 11.08 4.21
CA ASP A 204 3.72 12.43 4.75
C ASP A 204 2.53 12.89 5.58
N ASP A 205 2.69 12.93 6.91
CA ASP A 205 1.65 13.38 7.84
C ASP A 205 1.10 14.78 7.51
N ASN A 206 1.87 15.60 6.79
CA ASN A 206 1.44 16.92 6.36
C ASN A 206 0.60 16.89 5.08
N ALA A 207 0.55 15.78 4.34
CA ALA A 207 -0.30 15.63 3.17
C ALA A 207 -1.77 15.50 3.57
N PRO A 208 -2.74 15.84 2.70
CA PRO A 208 -4.16 15.80 3.06
C PRO A 208 -4.67 14.41 3.47
N HIS A 209 -3.97 13.34 3.06
CA HIS A 209 -4.34 11.95 3.35
C HIS A 209 -3.16 11.12 3.86
N GLY A 210 -2.08 11.75 4.33
CA GLY A 210 -0.93 11.04 4.86
C GLY A 210 -0.95 10.89 6.39
N ASN A 211 -1.62 11.79 7.11
CA ASN A 211 -1.93 11.56 8.53
C ASN A 211 -3.04 10.51 8.71
N ASP A 212 -3.13 9.94 9.92
CA ASP A 212 -4.11 8.92 10.30
C ASP A 212 -5.56 9.32 9.95
N THR A 213 -5.97 10.55 10.30
CA THR A 213 -7.33 11.06 10.04
C THR A 213 -7.66 11.03 8.54
N GLY A 214 -6.77 11.56 7.70
CA GLY A 214 -6.96 11.64 6.27
C GLY A 214 -6.84 10.27 5.57
N ALA A 215 -5.92 9.42 6.04
CA ALA A 215 -5.71 8.07 5.53
C ALA A 215 -6.96 7.20 5.70
N ASP A 216 -7.61 7.27 6.86
CA ASP A 216 -8.88 6.57 7.11
C ASP A 216 -10.06 7.19 6.34
N LEU A 217 -10.04 8.52 6.15
CA LEU A 217 -11.14 9.24 5.53
C LEU A 217 -11.30 8.94 4.04
N LEU A 218 -10.21 8.86 3.25
CA LEU A 218 -10.31 8.70 1.79
C LEU A 218 -11.05 7.41 1.37
N PRO A 219 -10.74 6.22 1.92
CA PRO A 219 -11.50 5.00 1.66
C PRO A 219 -12.97 5.09 2.09
N ASP A 220 -13.24 5.73 3.22
CA ASP A 220 -14.59 5.91 3.76
C ASP A 220 -15.43 6.85 2.88
N PHE A 221 -14.85 7.96 2.44
CA PHE A 221 -15.47 8.87 1.49
C PHE A 221 -15.75 8.18 0.15
N ARG A 222 -14.76 7.44 -0.38
CA ARG A 222 -14.92 6.64 -1.61
C ARG A 222 -16.06 5.64 -1.48
N ARG A 223 -16.20 4.96 -0.33
CA ARG A 223 -17.29 4.00 -0.07
C ARG A 223 -18.64 4.70 0.01
N TRP A 224 -18.73 5.78 0.80
CA TRP A 224 -19.94 6.56 0.96
C TRP A 224 -20.43 7.12 -0.38
N ARG A 225 -19.52 7.65 -1.20
CA ARG A 225 -19.87 8.28 -2.46
C ARG A 225 -20.44 7.32 -3.50
N ARG A 226 -20.07 6.03 -3.46
CA ARG A 226 -20.65 4.99 -4.34
C ARG A 226 -22.17 4.88 -4.17
N THR A 227 -22.69 5.07 -2.96
CA THR A 227 -24.11 4.95 -2.64
C THR A 227 -24.82 6.30 -2.48
N HIS A 228 -24.09 7.42 -2.47
CA HIS A 228 -24.61 8.77 -2.26
C HIS A 228 -24.18 9.74 -3.37
N ARG A 229 -24.22 9.32 -4.64
CA ARG A 229 -23.74 10.11 -5.79
C ARG A 229 -24.46 11.45 -5.97
N ASP A 230 -25.74 11.50 -5.64
CA ASP A 230 -26.59 12.69 -5.83
C ASP A 230 -26.77 13.52 -4.54
N LYS A 231 -26.01 13.19 -3.49
CA LYS A 231 -26.06 13.92 -2.22
C LYS A 231 -24.98 14.99 -2.17
N LEU A 232 -25.23 16.05 -1.41
CA LEU A 232 -24.23 17.07 -1.12
C LEU A 232 -23.10 16.45 -0.32
N VAL A 233 -21.84 16.72 -0.69
CA VAL A 233 -20.68 16.18 0.04
C VAL A 233 -20.59 16.75 1.46
N ALA A 234 -21.10 17.96 1.68
CA ALA A 234 -21.11 18.61 3.00
C ALA A 234 -21.77 17.78 4.12
N ILE A 235 -22.70 16.85 3.79
CA ILE A 235 -23.32 15.98 4.81
C ILE A 235 -22.44 14.80 5.24
N PHE A 236 -21.36 14.51 4.50
CA PHE A 236 -20.48 13.38 4.78
C PHE A 236 -19.70 13.58 6.08
N LEU A 237 -19.07 14.76 6.24
CA LEU A 237 -18.16 15.02 7.37
C LEU A 237 -18.86 14.92 8.73
N PRO A 238 -20.04 15.55 8.96
CA PRO A 238 -20.77 15.36 10.23
C PRO A 238 -21.08 13.89 10.51
N GLY A 239 -21.53 13.15 9.49
CA GLY A 239 -21.83 11.72 9.63
C GLY A 239 -20.59 10.85 9.88
N LEU A 240 -19.42 11.24 9.39
CA LEU A 240 -18.14 10.58 9.69
C LEU A 240 -17.74 10.84 11.15
N LEU A 241 -17.73 12.09 11.57
CA LEU A 241 -17.36 12.49 12.93
C LEU A 241 -18.28 11.86 13.99
N ALA A 242 -19.58 11.70 13.69
CA ALA A 242 -20.50 10.95 14.54
C ALA A 242 -20.10 9.47 14.71
N ARG A 243 -19.70 8.80 13.63
CA ARG A 243 -19.22 7.40 13.70
C ARG A 243 -17.91 7.26 14.48
N TRP A 244 -17.07 8.28 14.45
CA TRP A 244 -15.85 8.35 15.24
C TRP A 244 -16.08 8.80 16.69
N GLY A 245 -17.32 9.16 17.07
CA GLY A 245 -17.68 9.57 18.43
C GLY A 245 -17.34 11.02 18.76
N PHE A 246 -17.16 11.88 17.76
CA PHE A 246 -16.80 13.30 17.91
C PHE A 246 -17.97 14.29 17.76
N GLU A 247 -19.17 13.86 17.35
CA GLU A 247 -20.30 14.76 17.02
C GLU A 247 -20.61 15.77 18.13
N GLU A 248 -20.87 15.30 19.36
CA GLU A 248 -21.18 16.19 20.49
C GLU A 248 -20.02 17.13 20.82
N ARG A 249 -18.78 16.63 20.74
CA ARG A 249 -17.58 17.42 21.02
C ARG A 249 -17.40 18.53 19.99
N VAL A 250 -17.64 18.23 18.72
CA VAL A 250 -17.52 19.19 17.61
C VAL A 250 -18.53 20.33 17.76
N LEU A 251 -19.78 20.00 18.08
CA LEU A 251 -20.81 21.00 18.34
C LEU A 251 -20.47 21.87 19.56
N ALA A 252 -19.92 21.26 20.62
CA ALA A 252 -19.53 21.97 21.84
C ALA A 252 -18.40 22.99 21.58
N TRP A 253 -17.29 22.59 20.95
CA TRP A 253 -16.15 23.49 20.78
C TRP A 253 -16.39 24.56 19.70
N ALA A 254 -17.17 24.27 18.65
CA ALA A 254 -17.40 25.21 17.55
C ALA A 254 -18.08 26.52 17.99
N THR A 255 -18.78 26.50 19.13
CA THR A 255 -19.46 27.67 19.71
C THR A 255 -18.69 28.31 20.87
N LYS A 256 -17.60 27.68 21.30
CA LYS A 256 -16.83 28.01 22.48
C LYS A 256 -15.71 29.01 22.13
N PRO A 257 -15.54 30.12 22.88
CA PRO A 257 -14.45 31.04 22.61
C PRO A 257 -13.09 30.40 22.96
N LEU A 258 -12.04 30.76 22.22
CA LEU A 258 -10.71 30.13 22.29
C LEU A 258 -10.16 30.01 23.72
N HIS A 259 -10.30 31.05 24.54
CA HIS A 259 -9.77 31.08 25.91
C HIS A 259 -10.40 30.04 26.86
N GLU A 260 -11.53 29.44 26.49
CA GLU A 260 -12.15 28.37 27.26
C GLU A 260 -11.71 26.97 26.80
N TRP A 261 -11.03 26.85 25.65
CA TRP A 261 -10.66 25.55 25.06
C TRP A 261 -9.75 24.74 25.98
N THR A 262 -10.03 23.45 26.11
CA THR A 262 -9.26 22.50 26.95
C THR A 262 -8.34 21.61 26.11
N ASP A 263 -7.48 20.83 26.76
CA ASP A 263 -6.64 19.83 26.08
C ASP A 263 -7.47 18.78 25.30
N ASP A 264 -8.67 18.44 25.79
CA ASP A 264 -9.61 17.56 25.08
C ASP A 264 -10.19 18.22 23.81
N ASP A 265 -10.35 19.55 23.83
CA ASP A 265 -10.74 20.33 22.65
C ASP A 265 -9.60 20.33 21.62
N ALA A 266 -8.33 20.35 22.06
CA ALA A 266 -7.16 20.33 21.17
C ALA A 266 -7.18 19.17 20.18
N LEU A 267 -7.38 17.95 20.69
CA LEU A 267 -7.49 16.75 19.87
C LEU A 267 -8.70 16.84 18.93
N THR A 268 -9.84 17.28 19.45
CA THR A 268 -11.08 17.37 18.66
C THR A 268 -10.94 18.38 17.52
N VAL A 269 -10.31 19.52 17.76
CA VAL A 269 -10.03 20.56 16.76
C VAL A 269 -9.06 20.03 15.71
N SER A 270 -7.99 19.34 16.11
CA SER A 270 -7.02 18.74 15.17
C SER A 270 -7.69 17.74 14.23
N VAL A 271 -8.42 16.77 14.80
CA VAL A 271 -9.14 15.74 14.02
C VAL A 271 -10.18 16.39 13.10
N HIS A 272 -10.94 17.37 13.59
CA HIS A 272 -11.93 18.05 12.77
C HIS A 272 -11.27 18.79 11.59
N ASP A 273 -10.21 19.55 11.83
CA ASP A 273 -9.56 20.36 10.79
C ASP A 273 -8.84 19.47 9.77
N GLU A 274 -8.16 18.41 10.20
CA GLU A 274 -7.58 17.39 9.32
C GLU A 274 -8.66 16.72 8.47
N ALA A 275 -9.77 16.31 9.08
CA ALA A 275 -10.88 15.69 8.35
C ALA A 275 -11.51 16.65 7.33
N ALA A 276 -11.72 17.92 7.69
CA ALA A 276 -12.27 18.93 6.79
C ALA A 276 -11.38 19.14 5.55
N ILE A 277 -10.06 19.25 5.76
CA ILE A 277 -9.08 19.32 4.69
C ILE A 277 -9.13 18.04 3.84
N ALA A 278 -9.08 16.87 4.47
CA ALA A 278 -9.07 15.58 3.79
C ALA A 278 -10.33 15.38 2.92
N VAL A 279 -11.54 15.74 3.38
CA VAL A 279 -12.78 15.63 2.58
C VAL A 279 -12.67 16.46 1.29
N ALA A 280 -12.17 17.69 1.37
CA ALA A 280 -12.02 18.54 0.20
C ALA A 280 -11.07 17.92 -0.84
N PHE A 281 -9.91 17.45 -0.40
CA PHE A 281 -8.96 16.80 -1.30
C PHE A 281 -9.43 15.42 -1.77
N ALA A 282 -10.21 14.68 -0.98
CA ALA A 282 -10.83 13.44 -1.40
C ALA A 282 -11.83 13.68 -2.53
N GLN A 283 -12.62 14.75 -2.44
CA GLN A 283 -13.54 15.15 -3.52
C GLN A 283 -12.77 15.53 -4.79
N ILE A 284 -11.70 16.34 -4.68
CA ILE A 284 -10.87 16.69 -5.84
C ILE A 284 -10.24 15.43 -6.46
N LYS A 285 -9.70 14.52 -5.65
CA LYS A 285 -9.09 13.26 -6.11
C LYS A 285 -10.09 12.36 -6.86
N LEU A 286 -11.33 12.24 -6.37
CA LEU A 286 -12.32 11.29 -6.90
C LEU A 286 -13.27 11.89 -7.93
N GLU A 287 -13.47 13.20 -7.92
CA GLU A 287 -14.44 13.91 -8.77
C GLU A 287 -13.84 15.01 -9.63
N GLY A 288 -12.56 15.36 -9.44
CA GLY A 288 -11.89 16.42 -10.21
C GLY A 288 -12.36 17.83 -9.89
N ARG A 289 -13.07 18.02 -8.77
CA ARG A 289 -13.63 19.30 -8.32
C ARG A 289 -13.89 19.29 -6.81
N CYS A 290 -14.14 20.45 -6.23
CA CYS A 290 -14.54 20.59 -4.83
C CYS A 290 -15.81 21.42 -4.71
N ASP A 291 -16.82 20.93 -3.97
CA ASP A 291 -18.04 21.69 -3.72
C ASP A 291 -17.70 22.95 -2.90
N PRO A 292 -18.33 24.12 -3.18
CA PRO A 292 -17.99 25.37 -2.50
C PRO A 292 -18.11 25.31 -0.97
N GLU A 293 -19.10 24.60 -0.44
CA GLU A 293 -19.28 24.41 1.00
C GLU A 293 -18.15 23.59 1.63
N VAL A 294 -17.70 22.53 0.95
CA VAL A 294 -16.60 21.67 1.39
C VAL A 294 -15.28 22.43 1.31
N CYS A 295 -15.07 23.20 0.24
CA CYS A 295 -13.92 24.08 0.10
C CYS A 295 -13.88 25.12 1.23
N ALA A 296 -15.01 25.76 1.54
CA ALA A 296 -15.09 26.74 2.62
C ALA A 296 -14.74 26.12 3.99
N LEU A 297 -15.22 24.90 4.28
CA LEU A 297 -14.86 24.17 5.50
C LEU A 297 -13.35 23.90 5.58
N ALA A 298 -12.73 23.41 4.51
CA ALA A 298 -11.30 23.17 4.45
C ALA A 298 -10.48 24.47 4.59
N LEU A 299 -10.89 25.56 3.95
CA LEU A 299 -10.23 26.86 4.08
C LEU A 299 -10.33 27.44 5.49
N ALA A 300 -11.45 27.20 6.19
CA ALA A 300 -11.61 27.58 7.59
C ALA A 300 -10.67 26.77 8.50
N ALA A 301 -10.55 25.46 8.27
CA ALA A 301 -9.62 24.58 8.97
C ALA A 301 -8.15 25.01 8.75
N ILE A 302 -7.73 25.26 7.51
CA ILE A 302 -6.37 25.75 7.21
C ILE A 302 -6.10 27.07 7.93
N THR A 303 -7.04 28.02 7.88
CA THR A 303 -6.90 29.31 8.57
C THR A 303 -6.74 29.15 10.07
N ARG A 304 -7.43 28.18 10.67
CA ARG A 304 -7.32 27.89 12.11
C ARG A 304 -5.97 27.28 12.47
N GLN A 305 -5.48 26.33 11.67
CA GLN A 305 -4.16 25.73 11.87
C GLN A 305 -3.00 26.71 11.67
N GLU A 306 -3.19 27.73 10.82
CA GLU A 306 -2.20 28.81 10.62
C GLU A 306 -2.27 29.90 11.70
N ALA A 307 -3.31 29.96 12.52
CA ALA A 307 -3.52 31.04 13.48
C ALA A 307 -2.55 30.93 14.67
N PRO A 308 -1.62 31.88 14.88
CA PRO A 308 -0.67 31.82 15.99
C PRO A 308 -1.34 31.70 17.35
N THR A 309 -2.50 32.35 17.52
CA THR A 309 -3.28 32.29 18.76
C THR A 309 -3.75 30.88 19.10
N VAL A 310 -4.07 30.05 18.11
CA VAL A 310 -4.49 28.65 18.33
C VAL A 310 -3.28 27.79 18.68
N ALA A 311 -2.18 27.99 17.95
CA ALA A 311 -0.92 27.29 18.24
C ALA A 311 -0.39 27.62 19.64
N ASP A 312 -0.36 28.91 20.01
CA ASP A 312 0.05 29.39 21.34
C ASP A 312 -0.85 28.84 22.45
N HIS A 313 -2.17 28.78 22.21
CA HIS A 313 -3.14 28.28 23.20
C HIS A 313 -2.88 26.82 23.58
N PHE A 314 -2.57 25.97 22.60
CA PHE A 314 -2.29 24.55 22.83
C PHE A 314 -0.80 24.23 23.00
N GLY A 315 0.08 25.23 22.96
CA GLY A 315 1.54 25.02 22.94
C GLY A 315 2.03 24.23 21.73
N TRP A 316 1.30 24.27 20.62
CA TRP A 316 1.67 23.58 19.38
C TRP A 316 2.80 24.33 18.68
N SER A 317 3.79 23.59 18.18
CA SER A 317 4.75 24.12 17.22
C SER A 317 4.32 23.69 15.82
N VAL A 318 3.76 24.63 15.05
CA VAL A 318 3.56 24.40 13.61
C VAL A 318 4.95 24.38 12.97
N SER A 319 5.38 23.22 12.48
CA SER A 319 6.66 23.12 11.79
C SER A 319 6.66 24.04 10.57
N ALA A 320 7.83 24.59 10.22
CA ALA A 320 7.97 25.41 9.01
C ALA A 320 7.49 24.64 7.76
N GLU A 321 7.67 23.32 7.76
CA GLU A 321 7.15 22.42 6.74
C GLU A 321 5.62 22.41 6.70
N ARG A 322 4.93 22.19 7.83
CA ARG A 322 3.45 22.18 7.87
C ARG A 322 2.89 23.51 7.37
N ALA A 323 3.47 24.64 7.79
CA ALA A 323 3.03 25.96 7.31
C ALA A 323 3.15 26.09 5.78
N GLN A 324 4.26 25.64 5.18
CA GLN A 324 4.42 25.63 3.72
C GLN A 324 3.39 24.71 3.05
N ARG A 325 3.11 23.54 3.63
CA ARG A 325 2.10 22.59 3.13
C ARG A 325 0.68 23.16 3.17
N LEU A 326 0.32 23.88 4.24
CA LEU A 326 -0.97 24.55 4.36
C LEU A 326 -1.16 25.64 3.28
N VAL A 327 -0.12 26.40 2.94
CA VAL A 327 -0.13 27.36 1.84
C VAL A 327 -0.35 26.67 0.48
N LEU A 328 0.30 25.53 0.24
CA LEU A 328 0.09 24.73 -0.98
C LEU A 328 -1.35 24.23 -1.07
N MET A 329 -1.89 23.69 0.03
CA MET A 329 -3.27 23.22 0.08
C MET A 329 -4.27 24.34 -0.20
N ARG A 330 -4.10 25.49 0.46
CA ARG A 330 -4.93 26.67 0.25
C ARG A 330 -4.95 27.09 -1.23
N SER A 331 -3.77 27.13 -1.84
CA SER A 331 -3.61 27.49 -3.26
C SER A 331 -4.34 26.52 -4.18
N ALA A 332 -4.22 25.21 -3.93
CA ALA A 332 -4.92 24.18 -4.70
C ALA A 332 -6.44 24.26 -4.55
N LEU A 333 -6.94 24.49 -3.33
CA LEU A 333 -8.38 24.66 -3.07
C LEU A 333 -8.95 25.87 -3.80
N MET A 334 -8.23 27.00 -3.82
CA MET A 334 -8.67 28.20 -4.55
C MET A 334 -8.69 28.01 -6.07
N GLN A 335 -7.87 27.11 -6.61
CA GLN A 335 -7.85 26.78 -8.04
C GLN A 335 -8.90 25.73 -8.43
N GLY A 336 -9.20 24.78 -7.52
CA GLY A 336 -10.11 23.65 -7.75
C GLY A 336 -11.57 23.87 -7.34
N ALA A 337 -11.91 25.02 -6.76
CA ALA A 337 -13.27 25.37 -6.32
C ALA A 337 -14.19 25.90 -7.43
N VAL A 338 -13.89 25.60 -8.70
CA VAL A 338 -14.68 26.04 -9.87
C VAL A 338 -15.61 24.95 -10.36
#